data_AF-A0A2Z3UZJ5-F1
#
_entry.id   AF-A0A2Z3UZJ5-F1
#
_cell.length_a   1.000
_cell.length_b   1.000
_cell.length_c   1.000
_cell.angle_alpha   90.00
_cell.angle_beta   90.00
_cell.angle_gamma   90.00
#
_symmetry.space_group_name_H-M   'P 1'
#
loop_
_entity.id
_entity.type
_entity.pdbx_description
1 polymer ?
#
loop_
_entity_poly.entity_id
_entity_poly.type
_entity_poly.pdbx_seq_one_letter_code
_entity_poly.pdbx_strand_id
1 'polypeptide(L)'
;MSDELPALPWERSRRRTAPARIPLTRDRIVDAAYVVLDREGYEKLGMRQVAAELGVAVSALYSHVSSKDELFELMYVRMFDDWSLPEPDPEHWREQVADYARAGRARLHKHRDLARISMGSIPFGPETLPHMDKILGLFRAGGLPDRVAGAAGDVISTFIDGFALEESMWETRRRESGKNSWAEMRETLERYFEELPPDRFPHLVALSNTMFENSNDDRFDLGIEIIIRGLASFAEEAEAGRSSGRSAPEDERS
;
A
#
# COMPACT_ATOMS: atom_id res chain seq x y z
N MET A 1 6.80 63.88 39.18
CA MET A 1 7.99 63.09 38.83
C MET A 1 7.94 61.85 39.69
N SER A 2 7.22 60.82 39.23
CA SER A 2 7.11 59.55 39.95
C SER A 2 8.32 58.70 39.60
N ASP A 3 9.00 58.27 40.65
CA ASP A 3 10.27 57.55 40.67
C ASP A 3 10.02 56.09 40.30
N GLU A 4 10.28 55.73 39.04
CA GLU A 4 10.17 54.34 38.56
C GLU A 4 11.50 53.64 38.85
N LEU A 5 11.52 52.79 39.89
CA LEU A 5 12.70 52.01 40.24
C LEU A 5 13.04 50.99 39.13
N PRO A 6 14.31 50.84 38.73
CA PRO A 6 14.70 49.90 37.69
C PRO A 6 14.54 48.45 38.15
N ALA A 7 14.05 47.59 37.25
CA ALA A 7 13.81 46.17 37.50
C ALA A 7 15.05 45.43 38.07
N LEU A 8 14.82 44.57 39.07
CA LEU A 8 15.89 43.95 39.84
C LEU A 8 16.70 42.96 38.98
N PRO A 9 18.04 42.86 39.19
CA PRO A 9 18.93 42.04 38.35
C PRO A 9 18.59 40.55 38.24
N TRP A 10 17.84 40.01 39.19
CA TRP A 10 17.44 38.59 39.25
C TRP A 10 15.99 38.32 38.78
N GLU A 11 15.23 39.36 38.41
CA GLU A 11 13.88 39.20 37.84
C GLU A 11 13.88 38.87 36.34
N ARG A 12 15.01 39.05 35.63
CA ARG A 12 15.12 38.80 34.18
C ARG A 12 15.09 37.33 33.76
N SER A 13 15.01 36.38 34.70
CA SER A 13 15.10 34.94 34.37
C SER A 13 13.77 34.17 34.52
N ARG A 14 12.73 34.75 35.12
CA ARG A 14 11.45 34.04 35.33
C ARG A 14 10.35 34.50 34.37
N ARG A 15 10.52 34.18 33.08
CA ARG A 15 9.43 33.88 32.11
C ARG A 15 10.01 33.80 30.70
N ARG A 16 10.71 32.71 30.40
CA ARG A 16 10.47 32.03 29.13
C ARG A 16 9.50 30.93 29.46
N THR A 17 8.21 31.16 29.23
CA THR A 17 7.23 30.09 29.17
C THR A 17 7.75 29.13 28.12
N ALA A 18 8.39 28.04 28.55
CA ALA A 18 8.75 26.97 27.62
C ALA A 18 7.44 26.58 26.92
N PRO A 19 7.43 26.42 25.58
CA PRO A 19 6.24 25.95 24.91
C PRO A 19 5.76 24.69 25.64
N ALA A 20 4.45 24.63 25.94
CA ALA A 20 3.86 23.49 26.63
C ALA A 20 4.32 22.22 25.91
N ARG A 21 5.05 21.34 26.62
CA ARG A 21 5.54 20.10 26.03
C ARG A 21 4.32 19.29 25.63
N ILE A 22 4.05 19.20 24.33
CA ILE A 22 2.98 18.36 23.80
C ILE A 22 3.29 16.93 24.25
N PRO A 23 2.33 16.22 24.90
CA PRO A 23 2.55 14.84 25.34
C PRO A 23 2.96 13.93 24.18
N LEU A 24 3.86 13.00 24.46
CA LEU A 24 4.24 11.97 23.50
C LEU A 24 3.11 10.94 23.43
N THR A 25 2.68 10.58 22.23
CA THR A 25 1.64 9.58 21.96
C THR A 25 2.11 8.66 20.84
N ARG A 26 1.51 7.47 20.71
CA ARG A 26 1.80 6.55 19.60
C ARG A 26 1.56 7.23 18.25
N ASP A 27 0.47 7.97 18.10
CA ASP A 27 0.15 8.68 16.86
C ASP A 27 1.25 9.66 16.46
N ARG A 28 1.74 10.46 17.40
CA ARG A 28 2.84 11.40 17.13
C ARG A 28 4.14 10.70 16.76
N ILE A 29 4.37 9.49 17.29
CA ILE A 29 5.54 8.68 16.94
C ILE A 29 5.41 8.18 15.50
N VAL A 30 4.23 7.69 15.11
CA VAL A 30 3.95 7.23 13.74
C VAL A 30 4.04 8.40 12.75
N ASP A 31 3.46 9.56 13.07
CA ASP A 31 3.54 10.75 12.22
C ASP A 31 4.99 11.18 11.99
N ALA A 32 5.81 11.21 13.04
CA ALA A 32 7.23 11.51 12.93
C ALA A 32 7.99 10.44 12.14
N ALA A 33 7.59 9.16 12.25
CA ALA A 33 8.19 8.09 11.49
C ALA A 33 7.92 8.22 9.99
N TYR A 34 6.72 8.62 9.57
CA TYR A 34 6.45 8.96 8.16
C TYR A 34 7.28 10.14 7.67
N VAL A 35 7.44 11.19 8.48
CA VAL A 35 8.31 12.34 8.11
C VAL A 35 9.76 11.89 7.88
N VAL A 36 10.29 11.04 8.76
CA VAL A 36 11.63 10.46 8.60
C VAL A 36 11.70 9.56 7.37
N LEU A 37 10.69 8.73 7.16
CA LEU A 37 10.60 7.81 6.02
C LEU A 37 10.64 8.58 4.68
N ASP A 38 9.82 9.61 4.55
CA ASP A 38 9.75 10.45 3.35
C ASP A 38 11.08 11.14 3.05
N ARG A 39 11.71 11.67 4.11
CA ARG A 39 12.99 12.39 3.99
C ARG A 39 14.16 11.46 3.70
N GLU A 40 14.29 10.37 4.44
CA GLU A 40 15.54 9.59 4.53
C GLU A 40 15.44 8.20 3.89
N GLY A 41 14.23 7.70 3.67
CA GLY A 41 13.95 6.38 3.12
C GLY A 41 14.02 5.25 4.16
N TYR A 42 13.58 4.07 3.74
CA TYR A 42 13.41 2.91 4.61
C TYR A 42 14.69 2.51 5.37
N GLU A 43 15.85 2.54 4.70
CA GLU A 43 17.13 2.10 5.28
C GLU A 43 17.57 2.95 6.47
N LYS A 44 17.22 4.24 6.46
CA LYS A 44 17.62 5.19 7.50
C LYS A 44 16.55 5.37 8.58
N LEU A 45 15.33 4.87 8.36
CA LEU A 45 14.27 4.91 9.35
C LEU A 45 14.62 4.03 10.56
N GLY A 46 14.69 4.64 11.74
CA GLY A 46 14.97 3.94 12.99
C GLY A 46 14.61 4.76 14.23
N MET A 47 14.60 4.12 15.39
CA MET A 47 14.16 4.72 16.66
C MET A 47 14.93 6.01 17.01
N ARG A 48 16.22 6.09 16.65
CA ARG A 48 17.05 7.28 16.91
C ARG A 48 16.62 8.46 16.04
N GLN A 49 16.36 8.22 14.75
CA GLN A 49 15.92 9.24 13.80
C GLN A 49 14.54 9.77 14.19
N VAL A 50 13.62 8.89 14.57
CA VAL A 50 12.27 9.28 15.03
C VAL A 50 12.34 10.09 16.34
N ALA A 51 13.22 9.70 17.27
CA ALA A 51 13.39 10.46 18.52
C ALA A 51 13.98 11.86 18.26
N ALA A 52 14.93 11.94 17.33
CA ALA A 52 15.53 13.20 16.90
C ALA A 52 14.49 14.11 16.23
N GLU A 53 13.65 13.56 15.36
CA GLU A 53 12.54 14.27 14.72
C GLU A 53 11.58 14.87 15.76
N LEU A 54 11.28 14.12 16.82
CA LEU A 54 10.40 14.56 17.91
C LEU A 54 11.09 15.45 18.96
N GLY A 55 12.42 15.60 18.91
CA GLY A 55 13.19 16.32 19.92
C GLY A 55 13.15 15.67 21.31
N VAL A 56 13.00 14.35 21.38
CA VAL A 56 12.91 13.58 22.64
C VAL A 56 14.06 12.58 22.79
N ALA A 57 14.27 12.08 24.00
CA ALA A 57 15.19 10.97 24.22
C ALA A 57 14.60 9.66 23.65
N VAL A 58 15.44 8.80 23.07
CA VAL A 58 15.00 7.49 22.53
C VAL A 58 14.31 6.63 23.59
N SER A 59 14.74 6.73 24.85
CA SER A 59 14.10 6.02 25.98
C SER A 59 12.63 6.40 26.17
N ALA A 60 12.23 7.63 25.81
CA ALA A 60 10.84 8.06 25.88
C ALA A 60 9.98 7.34 24.81
N LEU A 61 10.53 7.06 23.63
CA LEU A 61 9.81 6.30 22.59
C LEU A 61 9.49 4.88 23.04
N TYR A 62 10.44 4.20 23.69
CA TYR A 62 10.28 2.82 24.15
C TYR A 62 9.19 2.63 25.20
N SER A 63 8.69 3.72 25.82
CA SER A 63 7.52 3.67 26.70
C SER A 63 6.20 3.54 25.94
N HIS A 64 6.20 3.78 24.63
CA HIS A 64 5.02 3.76 23.76
C HIS A 64 5.12 2.71 22.64
N VAL A 65 6.33 2.46 22.13
CA VAL A 65 6.61 1.55 21.02
C VAL A 65 7.86 0.74 21.37
N SER A 66 7.70 -0.56 21.60
CA SER A 66 8.71 -1.45 22.18
C SER A 66 9.87 -1.79 21.24
N SER A 67 9.67 -1.70 19.92
CA SER A 67 10.69 -2.04 18.93
C SER A 67 10.52 -1.28 17.62
N LYS A 68 11.52 -1.39 16.73
CA LYS A 68 11.40 -0.89 15.35
C LYS A 68 10.33 -1.65 14.56
N ASP A 69 10.16 -2.95 14.84
CA ASP A 69 9.16 -3.76 14.16
C ASP A 69 7.75 -3.36 14.59
N GLU A 70 7.51 -3.10 15.89
CA GLU A 70 6.23 -2.54 16.35
C GLU A 70 5.96 -1.17 15.71
N LEU A 71 6.99 -0.34 15.53
CA LEU A 71 6.83 0.93 14.81
C LEU A 71 6.36 0.71 13.37
N PHE A 72 6.96 -0.26 12.67
CA PHE A 72 6.59 -0.61 11.30
C PHE A 72 5.16 -1.13 11.20
N GLU A 73 4.74 -2.01 12.13
CA GLU A 73 3.36 -2.47 12.21
C GLU A 73 2.39 -1.31 12.45
N LEU A 74 2.72 -0.37 13.35
CA LEU A 74 1.88 0.81 13.59
C LEU A 74 1.78 1.72 12.35
N MET A 75 2.88 1.89 11.60
CA MET A 75 2.86 2.62 10.32
C MET A 75 2.06 1.88 9.25
N TYR A 76 2.09 0.54 9.24
CA TYR A 76 1.30 -0.25 8.31
C TYR A 76 -0.19 -0.15 8.64
N VAL A 77 -0.58 -0.32 9.90
CA VAL A 77 -1.98 -0.20 10.36
C VAL A 77 -2.53 1.19 10.04
N ARG A 78 -1.75 2.25 10.28
CA ARG A 78 -2.13 3.64 10.00
C ARG A 78 -2.45 3.90 8.52
N MET A 79 -1.95 3.08 7.59
CA MET A 79 -2.32 3.18 6.18
C MET A 79 -3.82 2.91 5.95
N PHE A 80 -4.46 2.15 6.81
CA PHE A 80 -5.89 1.81 6.72
C PHE A 80 -6.80 2.88 7.35
N ASP A 81 -6.24 3.88 8.02
CA ASP A 81 -7.03 5.00 8.55
C ASP A 81 -7.77 5.73 7.42
N ASP A 82 -9.03 6.06 7.70
CA ASP A 82 -9.99 6.63 6.76
C ASP A 82 -10.15 5.81 5.46
N TRP A 83 -9.80 4.52 5.46
CA TRP A 83 -10.06 3.61 4.33
C TRP A 83 -11.39 2.91 4.51
N SER A 84 -12.45 3.52 3.99
CA SER A 84 -13.75 2.86 3.88
C SER A 84 -13.84 2.09 2.56
N LEU A 85 -14.04 0.78 2.63
CA LEU A 85 -14.56 0.01 1.50
C LEU A 85 -16.06 0.25 1.35
N PRO A 86 -16.59 0.40 0.12
CA PRO A 86 -18.04 0.43 -0.10
C PRO A 86 -18.67 -0.90 0.33
N GLU A 87 -19.99 -0.91 0.54
CA GLU A 87 -20.70 -2.17 0.75
C GLU A 87 -20.57 -3.08 -0.48
N PRO A 88 -20.36 -4.39 -0.30
CA PRO A 88 -20.27 -5.33 -1.41
C PRO A 88 -21.49 -5.29 -2.32
N ASP A 89 -21.26 -5.05 -3.61
CA ASP A 89 -22.26 -5.09 -4.66
C ASP A 89 -21.98 -6.30 -5.57
N PRO A 90 -22.83 -7.35 -5.55
CA PRO A 90 -22.67 -8.52 -6.41
C PRO A 90 -22.63 -8.22 -7.91
N GLU A 91 -23.27 -7.15 -8.38
CA GLU A 91 -23.29 -6.79 -9.81
C GLU A 91 -22.00 -6.09 -10.23
N HIS A 92 -21.42 -5.28 -9.33
CA HIS A 92 -20.24 -4.44 -9.61
C HIS A 92 -18.98 -4.90 -8.86
N TRP A 93 -18.94 -6.13 -8.34
CA TRP A 93 -17.83 -6.60 -7.50
C TRP A 93 -16.46 -6.49 -8.18
N ARG A 94 -16.40 -6.70 -9.50
CA ARG A 94 -15.17 -6.58 -10.30
C ARG A 94 -14.62 -5.15 -10.25
N GLU A 95 -15.50 -4.16 -10.42
CA GLU A 95 -15.15 -2.74 -10.36
C GLU A 95 -14.73 -2.35 -8.94
N GLN A 96 -15.45 -2.82 -7.92
CA GLN A 96 -15.11 -2.57 -6.53
C GLN A 96 -13.74 -3.16 -6.13
N VAL A 97 -13.37 -4.32 -6.66
CA VAL A 97 -12.03 -4.91 -6.47
C VAL A 97 -10.96 -4.09 -7.18
N ALA A 98 -11.22 -3.60 -8.39
CA ALA A 98 -10.29 -2.74 -9.12
C ALA A 98 -10.06 -1.42 -8.37
N ASP A 99 -11.13 -0.79 -7.89
CA ASP A 99 -11.07 0.45 -7.11
C ASP A 99 -10.36 0.24 -5.77
N TYR A 100 -10.59 -0.90 -5.13
CA TYR A 100 -9.83 -1.30 -3.95
C TYR A 100 -8.33 -1.36 -4.23
N ALA A 101 -7.94 -2.03 -5.31
CA ALA A 101 -6.53 -2.19 -5.68
C ALA A 101 -5.88 -0.82 -5.99
N ARG A 102 -6.57 0.05 -6.75
CA ARG A 102 -6.11 1.41 -7.02
C ARG A 102 -5.96 2.24 -5.75
N ALA A 103 -6.93 2.16 -4.85
CA ALA A 103 -6.87 2.85 -3.56
C ALA A 103 -5.71 2.37 -2.69
N GLY A 104 -5.44 1.05 -2.69
CA GLY A 104 -4.29 0.45 -2.00
C GLY A 104 -2.97 0.96 -2.56
N ARG A 105 -2.78 0.89 -3.89
CA ARG A 105 -1.61 1.45 -4.57
C ARG A 105 -1.43 2.93 -4.25
N ALA A 106 -2.49 3.74 -4.35
CA ALA A 106 -2.43 5.17 -4.05
C ALA A 106 -2.01 5.45 -2.59
N ARG A 107 -2.47 4.63 -1.63
CA ARG A 107 -2.07 4.73 -0.22
C ARG A 107 -0.61 4.39 -0.01
N LEU A 108 -0.10 3.34 -0.64
CA LEU A 108 1.32 2.99 -0.60
C LEU A 108 2.21 4.08 -1.20
N HIS A 109 1.70 4.85 -2.16
CA HIS A 109 2.41 5.98 -2.76
C HIS A 109 2.39 7.27 -1.94
N LYS A 110 1.57 7.36 -0.87
CA LYS A 110 1.53 8.56 -0.02
C LYS A 110 2.86 8.81 0.69
N HIS A 111 3.59 7.75 0.99
CA HIS A 111 4.87 7.83 1.69
C HIS A 111 5.94 7.01 0.97
N ARG A 112 7.16 7.55 0.95
CA ARG A 112 8.32 6.90 0.33
C ARG A 112 8.56 5.52 0.94
N ASP A 113 8.86 4.51 0.14
CA ASP A 113 9.21 3.15 0.61
C ASP A 113 8.15 2.48 1.53
N LEU A 114 6.92 2.99 1.62
CA LEU A 114 5.87 2.39 2.45
C LEU A 114 5.47 0.99 1.95
N ALA A 115 5.53 0.76 0.63
CA ALA A 115 5.36 -0.58 0.04
C ALA A 115 6.36 -1.61 0.59
N ARG A 116 7.56 -1.19 1.00
CA ARG A 116 8.54 -2.09 1.62
C ARG A 116 8.19 -2.46 3.05
N ILE A 117 7.59 -1.54 3.80
CA ILE A 117 7.02 -1.82 5.12
C ILE A 117 5.83 -2.77 4.97
N SER A 118 4.90 -2.44 4.07
CA SER A 118 3.69 -3.23 3.78
C SER A 118 4.01 -4.70 3.48
N MET A 119 4.96 -4.96 2.57
CA MET A 119 5.35 -6.32 2.17
C MET A 119 5.95 -7.15 3.32
N GLY A 120 6.49 -6.51 4.36
CA GLY A 120 7.03 -7.18 5.54
C GLY A 120 6.04 -7.36 6.69
N SER A 121 4.86 -6.73 6.60
CA SER A 121 3.85 -6.70 7.64
C SER A 121 2.70 -7.65 7.34
N ILE A 122 1.97 -8.05 8.39
CA ILE A 122 0.82 -8.96 8.25
C ILE A 122 -0.40 -8.32 8.92
N PRO A 123 -1.51 -8.10 8.20
CA PRO A 123 -2.68 -7.34 8.69
C PRO A 123 -3.57 -8.10 9.70
N PHE A 124 -3.02 -8.80 10.69
CA PHE A 124 -3.79 -9.51 11.71
C PHE A 124 -4.05 -8.72 13.00
N GLY A 125 -3.94 -7.38 12.95
CA GLY A 125 -4.28 -6.49 14.07
C GLY A 125 -5.80 -6.25 14.19
N PRO A 126 -6.34 -6.02 15.41
CA PRO A 126 -7.75 -5.66 15.61
C PRO A 126 -8.25 -4.52 14.73
N GLU A 127 -7.37 -3.58 14.40
CA GLU A 127 -7.64 -2.41 13.58
C GLU A 127 -7.79 -2.74 12.09
N THR A 128 -7.10 -3.78 11.60
CA THR A 128 -7.11 -4.19 10.18
C THR A 128 -8.09 -5.33 9.88
N LEU A 129 -8.50 -6.10 10.90
CA LEU A 129 -9.45 -7.21 10.75
C LEU A 129 -10.80 -6.82 10.10
N PRO A 130 -11.44 -5.68 10.44
CA PRO A 130 -12.68 -5.27 9.77
C PRO A 130 -12.50 -5.03 8.27
N HIS A 131 -11.33 -4.51 7.89
CA HIS A 131 -10.99 -4.30 6.48
C HIS A 131 -10.78 -5.63 5.75
N MET A 132 -10.10 -6.59 6.38
CA MET A 132 -9.95 -7.96 5.85
C MET A 132 -11.30 -8.68 5.69
N ASP A 133 -12.18 -8.58 6.68
CA ASP A 133 -13.50 -9.21 6.62
C ASP A 133 -14.33 -8.63 5.45
N LYS A 134 -14.27 -7.32 5.26
CA LYS A 134 -15.02 -6.63 4.21
C LYS A 134 -14.52 -6.97 2.79
N ILE A 135 -13.21 -7.09 2.58
CA ILE A 135 -12.68 -7.50 1.26
C ILE A 135 -13.00 -8.97 0.96
N LEU A 136 -12.96 -9.86 1.96
CA LEU A 136 -13.42 -11.25 1.80
C LEU A 136 -14.92 -11.32 1.51
N GLY A 137 -15.72 -10.48 2.17
CA GLY A 137 -17.14 -10.30 1.88
C GLY A 137 -17.40 -9.88 0.44
N LEU A 138 -16.60 -8.96 -0.09
CA LEU A 138 -16.65 -8.54 -1.49
C LEU A 138 -16.41 -9.70 -2.47
N PHE A 139 -15.38 -10.50 -2.23
CA PHE A 139 -15.11 -11.67 -3.08
C PHE A 139 -16.26 -12.68 -3.04
N ARG A 140 -16.81 -12.95 -1.86
CA ARG A 140 -17.94 -13.87 -1.70
C ARG A 140 -19.21 -13.33 -2.36
N ALA A 141 -19.46 -12.02 -2.30
CA ALA A 141 -20.56 -11.36 -3.00
C ALA A 141 -20.46 -11.54 -4.52
N GLY A 142 -19.25 -11.54 -5.08
CA GLY A 142 -18.97 -11.85 -6.48
C GLY A 142 -19.15 -13.32 -6.87
N GLY A 143 -19.57 -14.20 -5.95
CA GLY A 143 -19.83 -15.61 -6.22
C GLY A 143 -18.58 -16.50 -6.24
N LEU A 144 -17.43 -15.98 -5.81
CA LEU A 144 -16.18 -16.75 -5.71
C LEU A 144 -16.33 -17.89 -4.69
N PRO A 145 -15.90 -19.12 -5.03
CA PRO A 145 -15.82 -20.21 -4.06
C PRO A 145 -14.93 -19.83 -2.87
N ASP A 146 -15.27 -20.24 -1.64
CA ASP A 146 -14.58 -19.79 -0.42
C ASP A 146 -13.04 -19.98 -0.47
N ARG A 147 -12.57 -21.11 -1.04
CA ARG A 147 -11.13 -21.35 -1.24
C ARG A 147 -10.49 -20.29 -2.15
N VAL A 148 -11.18 -19.90 -3.22
CA VAL A 148 -10.70 -18.90 -4.18
C VAL A 148 -10.80 -17.51 -3.57
N ALA A 149 -11.89 -17.19 -2.86
CA ALA A 149 -12.06 -15.91 -2.17
C ALA A 149 -10.94 -15.66 -1.13
N GLY A 150 -10.57 -16.69 -0.36
CA GLY A 150 -9.45 -16.59 0.58
C GLY A 150 -8.10 -16.35 -0.12
N ALA A 151 -7.83 -17.04 -1.22
CA ALA A 151 -6.60 -16.86 -2.01
C ALA A 151 -6.57 -15.54 -2.80
N ALA A 152 -7.73 -15.02 -3.22
CA ALA A 152 -7.85 -13.79 -3.99
C ALA A 152 -7.29 -12.59 -3.21
N GLY A 153 -7.56 -12.51 -1.90
CA GLY A 153 -7.04 -11.46 -1.04
C GLY A 153 -5.51 -11.40 -1.05
N ASP A 154 -4.87 -12.56 -0.86
CA ASP A 154 -3.41 -12.71 -0.84
C ASP A 154 -2.77 -12.37 -2.20
N VAL A 155 -3.35 -12.85 -3.30
CA VAL A 155 -2.85 -12.57 -4.66
C VAL A 155 -2.95 -11.08 -4.98
N ILE A 156 -4.08 -10.45 -4.65
CA ILE A 156 -4.30 -9.02 -4.93
C ILE A 156 -3.38 -8.17 -4.05
N SER A 157 -3.26 -8.44 -2.74
CA SER A 157 -2.36 -7.68 -1.87
C SER A 157 -0.90 -7.81 -2.33
N THR A 158 -0.47 -9.03 -2.66
CA THR A 158 0.89 -9.30 -3.13
C THR A 158 1.19 -8.55 -4.44
N PHE A 159 0.21 -8.51 -5.36
CA PHE A 159 0.35 -7.73 -6.59
C PHE A 159 0.46 -6.22 -6.29
N ILE A 160 -0.41 -5.68 -5.44
CA ILE A 160 -0.40 -4.26 -5.07
C ILE A 160 0.94 -3.87 -4.45
N ASP A 161 1.40 -4.63 -3.46
CA ASP A 161 2.68 -4.38 -2.76
C ASP A 161 3.87 -4.53 -3.70
N GLY A 162 3.90 -5.60 -4.51
CA GLY A 162 4.97 -5.86 -5.47
C GLY A 162 5.08 -4.76 -6.52
N PHE A 163 3.94 -4.34 -7.06
CA PHE A 163 3.89 -3.27 -8.06
C PHE A 163 4.31 -1.92 -7.48
N ALA A 164 3.75 -1.53 -6.33
CA ALA A 164 4.08 -0.27 -5.67
C ALA A 164 5.54 -0.23 -5.21
N LEU A 165 6.10 -1.36 -4.76
CA LEU A 165 7.51 -1.47 -4.42
C LEU A 165 8.41 -1.27 -5.65
N GLU A 166 8.07 -1.91 -6.77
CA GLU A 166 8.79 -1.74 -8.03
C GLU A 166 8.80 -0.26 -8.44
N GLU A 167 7.64 0.40 -8.42
CA GLU A 167 7.52 1.83 -8.71
C GLU A 167 8.38 2.70 -7.78
N SER A 168 8.39 2.42 -6.48
CA SER A 168 9.24 3.15 -5.51
C SER A 168 10.73 2.99 -5.82
N MET A 169 11.15 1.80 -6.27
CA MET A 169 12.54 1.55 -6.70
C MET A 169 12.91 2.32 -7.96
N TRP A 170 12.01 2.40 -8.95
CA TRP A 170 12.20 3.22 -10.14
C TRP A 170 12.31 4.71 -9.78
N GLU A 171 11.42 5.21 -8.94
CA GLU A 171 11.42 6.60 -8.49
C GLU A 171 12.69 6.95 -7.69
N THR A 172 13.15 6.04 -6.84
CA THR A 172 14.42 6.21 -6.10
C THR A 172 15.61 6.28 -7.05
N ARG A 173 15.71 5.36 -8.02
CA ARG A 173 16.77 5.40 -9.05
C ARG A 173 16.74 6.67 -9.88
N ARG A 174 15.54 7.17 -10.22
CA ARG A 174 15.35 8.44 -10.94
C ARG A 174 15.89 9.61 -10.12
N ARG A 175 15.60 9.67 -8.81
CA ARG A 175 16.12 10.72 -7.91
C ARG A 175 17.65 10.69 -7.78
N GLU A 176 18.24 9.51 -7.73
CA GLU A 176 19.69 9.34 -7.56
C GLU A 176 20.50 9.56 -8.84
N SER A 177 20.00 9.07 -9.98
CA SER A 177 20.74 9.05 -11.26
C SER A 177 20.29 10.11 -12.27
N GLY A 178 19.16 10.79 -12.02
CA GLY A 178 18.58 11.79 -12.93
C GLY A 178 18.07 11.23 -14.26
N LYS A 179 18.07 9.91 -14.43
CA LYS A 179 17.62 9.17 -15.62
C LYS A 179 16.67 8.04 -15.18
N ASN A 180 15.92 7.46 -16.12
CA ASN A 180 15.15 6.21 -15.96
C ASN A 180 13.74 6.40 -15.36
N SER A 181 12.94 7.30 -15.93
CA SER A 181 11.49 7.15 -15.77
C SER A 181 11.02 5.87 -16.50
N TRP A 182 9.88 5.28 -16.09
CA TRP A 182 9.29 4.14 -16.80
C TRP A 182 9.13 4.43 -18.30
N ALA A 183 8.70 5.65 -18.66
CA ALA A 183 8.52 6.07 -20.04
C ALA A 183 9.85 6.10 -20.85
N GLU A 184 10.93 6.63 -20.27
CA GLU A 184 12.26 6.63 -20.92
C GLU A 184 12.82 5.21 -21.07
N MET A 185 12.62 4.37 -20.06
CA MET A 185 13.03 2.97 -20.10
C MET A 185 12.25 2.20 -21.19
N ARG A 186 10.93 2.41 -21.27
CA ARG A 186 10.07 1.84 -22.31
C ARG A 186 10.59 2.16 -23.71
N GLU A 187 10.76 3.44 -24.05
CA GLU A 187 11.23 3.83 -25.39
C GLU A 187 12.60 3.22 -25.75
N THR A 188 13.47 3.08 -24.75
CA THR A 188 14.79 2.46 -24.91
C THR A 188 14.65 0.95 -25.18
N LEU A 189 13.78 0.26 -24.43
CA LEU A 189 13.55 -1.18 -24.56
C LEU A 189 12.80 -1.55 -25.84
N GLU A 190 11.78 -0.78 -26.23
CA GLU A 190 11.04 -0.96 -27.48
C GLU A 190 12.00 -0.95 -28.67
N ARG A 191 12.83 0.09 -28.78
CA ARG A 191 13.83 0.21 -29.85
C ARG A 191 14.85 -0.93 -29.81
N TYR A 192 15.33 -1.29 -28.63
CA TYR A 192 16.27 -2.38 -28.47
C TYR A 192 15.68 -3.72 -28.94
N PHE A 193 14.40 -3.99 -28.65
CA PHE A 193 13.73 -5.21 -29.07
C PHE A 193 13.40 -5.23 -30.56
N GLU A 194 13.06 -4.09 -31.17
CA GLU A 194 12.87 -3.98 -32.63
C GLU A 194 14.15 -4.31 -33.42
N GLU A 195 15.32 -4.03 -32.84
CA GLU A 195 16.63 -4.29 -33.46
C GLU A 195 17.11 -5.75 -33.28
N LEU A 196 16.41 -6.58 -32.49
CA LEU A 196 16.82 -7.97 -32.25
C LEU A 196 16.62 -8.87 -33.49
N PRO A 197 17.49 -9.88 -33.72
CA PRO A 197 17.30 -10.85 -34.79
C PRO A 197 15.99 -11.65 -34.60
N PRO A 198 14.99 -11.54 -35.50
CA PRO A 198 13.67 -12.16 -35.32
C PRO A 198 13.70 -13.69 -35.46
N ASP A 199 14.71 -14.25 -36.11
CA ASP A 199 14.98 -15.69 -36.20
C ASP A 199 15.41 -16.28 -34.84
N ARG A 200 16.00 -15.46 -33.96
CA ARG A 200 16.45 -15.87 -32.62
C ARG A 200 15.51 -15.44 -31.50
N PHE A 201 14.87 -14.28 -31.65
CA PHE A 201 13.99 -13.70 -30.64
C PHE A 201 12.60 -13.35 -31.19
N PRO A 202 11.89 -14.30 -31.80
CA PRO A 202 10.65 -14.03 -32.54
C PRO A 202 9.58 -13.36 -31.67
N HIS A 203 9.47 -13.73 -30.40
CA HIS A 203 8.46 -13.17 -29.50
C HIS A 203 8.79 -11.75 -29.01
N LEU A 204 10.07 -11.45 -28.73
CA LEU A 204 10.47 -10.11 -28.28
C LEU A 204 10.28 -9.09 -29.40
N VAL A 205 10.62 -9.46 -30.64
CA VAL A 205 10.39 -8.61 -31.81
C VAL A 205 8.89 -8.49 -32.09
N ALA A 206 8.13 -9.59 -32.04
CA ALA A 206 6.69 -9.55 -32.34
C ALA A 206 5.87 -8.74 -31.33
N LEU A 207 6.31 -8.67 -30.07
CA LEU A 207 5.62 -7.97 -28.99
C LEU A 207 6.28 -6.65 -28.61
N SER A 208 7.33 -6.19 -29.31
CA SER A 208 8.09 -5.00 -28.91
C SER A 208 7.20 -3.77 -28.69
N ASN A 209 6.18 -3.59 -29.54
CA ASN A 209 5.26 -2.46 -29.51
C ASN A 209 4.02 -2.64 -28.60
N THR A 210 3.83 -3.82 -28.01
CA THR A 210 2.67 -4.14 -27.16
C THR A 210 3.05 -4.66 -25.77
N MET A 211 4.32 -4.97 -25.54
CA MET A 211 4.81 -5.51 -24.26
C MET A 211 4.81 -4.47 -23.14
N PHE A 212 4.83 -3.18 -23.48
CA PHE A 212 4.96 -2.11 -22.50
C PHE A 212 3.79 -1.14 -22.57
N GLU A 213 3.13 -0.98 -21.43
CA GLU A 213 2.09 0.02 -21.29
C GLU A 213 2.66 1.44 -21.21
N ASN A 214 1.83 2.40 -21.64
CA ASN A 214 2.23 3.81 -21.77
C ASN A 214 2.52 4.48 -20.42
N SER A 215 1.86 4.02 -19.36
CA SER A 215 2.02 4.54 -18.01
C SER A 215 2.02 3.42 -16.98
N ASN A 216 2.50 3.74 -15.77
CA ASN A 216 2.35 2.81 -14.65
C ASN A 216 0.89 2.60 -14.26
N ASP A 217 0.01 3.57 -14.52
CA ASP A 217 -1.43 3.45 -14.23
C ASP A 217 -2.06 2.41 -15.16
N ASP A 218 -1.80 2.50 -16.46
CA ASP A 218 -2.26 1.51 -17.45
C ASP A 218 -1.68 0.12 -17.14
N ARG A 219 -0.39 0.05 -16.79
CA ARG A 219 0.28 -1.21 -16.41
C ARG A 219 -0.35 -1.84 -15.17
N PHE A 220 -0.69 -1.03 -14.17
CA PHE A 220 -1.34 -1.50 -12.95
C PHE A 220 -2.76 -1.99 -13.23
N ASP A 221 -3.54 -1.20 -13.96
CA ASP A 221 -4.93 -1.49 -14.28
C ASP A 221 -5.04 -2.76 -15.13
N LEU A 222 -4.17 -2.94 -16.14
CA LEU A 222 -4.13 -4.17 -16.93
C LEU A 222 -3.77 -5.39 -16.06
N GLY A 223 -2.79 -5.27 -15.16
CA GLY A 223 -2.40 -6.36 -14.27
C GLY A 223 -3.55 -6.78 -13.33
N ILE A 224 -4.25 -5.80 -12.75
CA ILE A 224 -5.44 -6.03 -11.92
C ILE A 224 -6.57 -6.63 -12.75
N GLU A 225 -6.81 -6.13 -13.96
CA GLU A 225 -7.83 -6.65 -14.86
C GLU A 225 -7.58 -8.12 -15.20
N ILE A 226 -6.33 -8.51 -15.47
CA ILE A 226 -5.94 -9.90 -15.71
C ILE A 226 -6.28 -10.78 -14.49
N ILE A 227 -5.94 -10.33 -13.28
CA ILE A 227 -6.25 -11.05 -12.04
C ILE A 227 -7.77 -11.17 -11.84
N ILE A 228 -8.52 -10.09 -12.00
CA ILE A 228 -9.98 -10.07 -11.82
C ILE A 228 -10.66 -10.99 -12.83
N ARG A 229 -10.25 -10.97 -14.11
CA ARG A 229 -10.78 -11.86 -15.14
C ARG A 229 -10.49 -13.33 -14.82
N GLY A 230 -9.29 -13.63 -14.31
CA GLY A 230 -8.94 -14.97 -13.84
C GLY A 230 -9.74 -15.41 -12.61
N LEU A 231 -10.06 -14.50 -11.68
CA LEU A 231 -10.93 -14.79 -10.54
C LEU A 231 -12.38 -15.02 -10.99
N ALA A 232 -12.87 -14.20 -11.92
CA ALA A 232 -14.23 -14.28 -12.44
C ALA A 232 -14.55 -15.64 -13.07
N SER A 233 -13.59 -16.28 -13.74
CA SER A 233 -13.81 -17.61 -14.33
C SER A 233 -14.17 -18.67 -13.28
N PHE A 234 -13.64 -18.58 -12.06
CA PHE A 234 -14.02 -19.49 -10.97
C PHE A 234 -15.46 -19.27 -10.48
N ALA A 235 -15.94 -18.03 -10.49
CA ALA A 235 -17.32 -17.72 -10.13
C ALA A 235 -18.30 -18.25 -11.18
N GLU A 236 -17.98 -18.08 -12.46
CA GLU A 236 -18.75 -18.56 -13.61
C GLU A 236 -18.83 -20.09 -13.65
N GLU A 237 -17.70 -20.78 -13.44
CA GLU A 237 -17.65 -22.25 -13.33
C GLU A 237 -18.52 -22.76 -12.17
N ALA A 238 -18.45 -22.09 -11.02
CA ALA A 238 -19.26 -22.47 -9.85
C ALA A 238 -20.76 -22.27 -10.12
N GLU A 239 -21.15 -21.24 -10.87
CA GLU A 239 -22.53 -21.00 -11.27
C GLU A 239 -23.04 -22.05 -12.26
N ALA A 240 -22.24 -22.38 -13.28
CA ALA A 240 -22.55 -23.42 -14.26
C ALA A 240 -22.73 -24.81 -13.60
N GLY A 241 -21.91 -25.12 -12.58
CA GLY A 241 -22.07 -26.33 -11.78
C GLY A 241 -23.39 -26.37 -10.99
N ARG A 242 -23.82 -25.23 -10.44
CA ARG A 242 -25.10 -25.11 -9.69
C ARG A 242 -26.32 -25.26 -10.60
N SER A 243 -26.30 -24.65 -11.79
CA SER A 243 -27.41 -24.73 -12.75
C SER A 243 -27.54 -26.14 -13.36
N SER A 244 -26.42 -26.81 -13.61
CA SER A 244 -26.39 -28.21 -14.09
C SER A 244 -26.87 -29.21 -13.04
N GLY A 245 -26.53 -29.00 -11.76
CA GLY A 245 -26.94 -29.87 -10.65
C GLY A 245 -28.41 -29.74 -10.22
N ARG A 246 -29.08 -28.62 -10.56
CA ARG A 246 -30.51 -28.38 -10.23
C ARG A 246 -31.49 -29.04 -11.22
N SER A 247 -30.99 -29.67 -12.28
CA SER A 247 -31.80 -30.27 -13.35
C SER A 247 -32.04 -31.79 -13.22
N ALA A 248 -31.65 -32.43 -12.13
CA ALA A 248 -32.00 -33.83 -11.86
C ALA A 248 -33.37 -33.90 -11.16
N PRO A 249 -34.41 -34.52 -11.74
CA PRO A 249 -35.68 -34.72 -11.04
C PRO A 249 -35.51 -35.76 -9.94
N GLU A 250 -36.11 -35.50 -8.78
CA GLU A 250 -36.50 -36.54 -7.83
C GLU A 250 -37.53 -37.44 -8.52
N ASP A 251 -37.06 -38.51 -9.17
CA ASP A 251 -37.97 -39.56 -9.63
C ASP A 251 -38.46 -40.35 -8.41
N GLU A 252 -39.78 -40.20 -8.21
CA GLU A 252 -40.65 -40.83 -7.24
C GLU A 252 -40.29 -42.30 -6.98
N ARG A 253 -40.01 -42.61 -5.71
CA ARG A 253 -40.19 -43.96 -5.18
C ARG A 253 -41.68 -44.29 -5.22
N SER A 254 -42.08 -45.15 -6.15
CA SER A 254 -43.23 -46.05 -6.00
C SER A 254 -42.75 -47.48 -5.86
#